data_AF-A0AAD4U607-F1
#
_entry.id   AF-A0AAD4U607-F1
#
_cell.length_a   1.000
_cell.length_b   1.000
_cell.length_c   1.000
_cell.angle_alpha   90.00
_cell.angle_beta   90.00
_cell.angle_gamma   90.00
#
_symmetry.space_group_name_H-M   'P 1'
#
loop_
_entity.id
_entity.type
_entity.pdbx_description
1 polymer ?
#
loop_
_entity_poly.entity_id
_entity_poly.type
_entity_poly.pdbx_seq_one_letter_code
_entity_poly.pdbx_strand_id
1 'polypeptide(L)'
;MTCRCEEDGHISGSWQFGFSGQMCLLFDSENGHWTVVHSGGRRMREKWEKDRAVSNFFKKVSMGDCRAWLRDFLVRWEEMLPTTGAHSLCLDLTIKSQSKSGQPWCQVQGSVDTKPFLQYDSDRNKVKPLGFLGKEVNDTKVWTELSQTLAEAGKELKMVLPFIKLDKKEMRGPPTLQVKMCCQREAEQCSGASLHFSLNGRTALLLDTMSITWTVIDPGATGIKEEWENNQELAKYFRKISTGDCSYWLREFLKHWENILLPEPTEPLIMAPDISQSASIRLVACIILLIITQLVLIASSS
;
A
#
# COMPACT_ATOMS: atom_id res chain seq x y z
N MET A 1 -7.54 -7.15 25.56
CA MET A 1 -7.16 -8.48 25.04
C MET A 1 -5.85 -8.29 24.28
N THR A 2 -4.90 -9.19 24.47
CA THR A 2 -3.56 -9.10 23.88
C THR A 2 -3.32 -10.36 23.05
N CYS A 3 -3.02 -10.21 21.77
CA CYS A 3 -2.62 -11.31 20.89
C CYS A 3 -1.09 -11.33 20.77
N ARG A 4 -0.49 -12.52 20.68
CA ARG A 4 0.94 -12.74 20.41
C ARG A 4 1.08 -13.75 19.27
N CYS A 5 2.05 -13.52 18.39
CA CYS A 5 2.42 -14.46 17.33
C CYS A 5 3.89 -14.84 17.52
N GLU A 6 4.18 -16.14 17.57
CA GLU A 6 5.55 -16.67 17.64
C GLU A 6 6.10 -16.93 16.23
N GLU A 7 7.42 -17.15 16.12
CA GLU A 7 8.13 -17.30 14.82
C GLU A 7 7.67 -18.52 14.01
N ASP A 8 7.10 -19.53 14.65
CA ASP A 8 6.53 -20.72 14.02
C ASP A 8 5.10 -20.52 13.49
N GLY A 9 4.55 -19.31 13.64
CA GLY A 9 3.18 -18.96 13.27
C GLY A 9 2.12 -19.40 14.28
N HIS A 10 2.54 -19.82 15.49
CA HIS A 10 1.65 -20.05 16.63
C HIS A 10 1.08 -18.72 17.13
N ILE A 11 -0.23 -18.70 17.42
CA ILE A 11 -0.94 -17.50 17.85
C ILE A 11 -1.62 -17.77 19.18
N SER A 12 -1.27 -16.98 20.18
CA SER A 12 -1.84 -17.03 21.52
C SER A 12 -2.52 -15.71 21.86
N GLY A 13 -3.51 -15.77 22.75
CA GLY A 13 -4.25 -14.60 23.23
C GLY A 13 -4.37 -14.60 24.75
N SER A 14 -4.40 -13.42 25.35
CA SER A 14 -4.65 -13.25 26.78
C SER A 14 -5.67 -12.13 27.05
N TRP A 15 -6.45 -12.31 28.12
CA TRP A 15 -7.48 -11.37 28.55
C TRP A 15 -7.19 -10.89 29.96
N GLN A 16 -7.20 -9.58 30.14
CA GLN A 16 -7.01 -8.92 31.44
C GLN A 16 -8.33 -8.28 31.85
N PHE A 17 -8.78 -8.57 33.06
CA PHE A 17 -10.00 -8.02 33.66
C PHE A 17 -9.63 -7.24 34.91
N GLY A 18 -10.18 -6.04 35.06
CA GLY A 18 -9.92 -5.18 36.21
C GLY A 18 -11.14 -4.36 36.62
N PHE A 19 -11.14 -3.89 37.86
CA PHE A 19 -12.12 -2.95 38.41
C PHE A 19 -11.37 -1.68 38.83
N SER A 20 -11.94 -0.51 38.51
CA SER A 20 -11.37 0.79 38.91
C SER A 20 -9.90 0.98 38.53
N GLY A 21 -9.50 0.49 37.35
CA GLY A 21 -8.12 0.59 36.85
C GLY A 21 -7.14 -0.43 37.42
N GLN A 22 -7.56 -1.30 38.35
CA GLN A 22 -6.71 -2.33 38.94
C GLN A 22 -7.01 -3.72 38.35
N MET A 23 -5.99 -4.36 37.80
CA MET A 23 -6.09 -5.71 37.24
C MET A 23 -6.40 -6.73 38.34
N CYS A 24 -7.43 -7.54 38.13
CA CYS A 24 -7.93 -8.51 39.10
C CYS A 24 -7.81 -9.96 38.62
N LEU A 25 -7.99 -10.21 37.32
CA LEU A 25 -8.02 -11.56 36.75
C LEU A 25 -7.40 -11.59 35.36
N LEU A 26 -6.62 -12.62 35.08
CA LEU A 26 -6.01 -12.91 33.78
C LEU A 26 -6.51 -14.26 33.27
N PHE A 27 -6.86 -14.33 31.98
CA PHE A 27 -7.11 -15.57 31.27
C PHE A 27 -6.07 -15.77 30.18
N ASP A 28 -5.45 -16.94 30.17
CA ASP A 28 -4.54 -17.41 29.14
C ASP A 28 -5.27 -18.40 28.24
N SER A 29 -5.39 -18.07 26.95
CA SER A 29 -6.12 -18.92 26.01
C SER A 29 -5.34 -20.17 25.57
N GLU A 30 -4.02 -20.16 25.69
CA GLU A 30 -3.13 -21.24 25.24
C GLU A 30 -3.38 -22.51 26.08
N ASN A 31 -3.31 -22.36 27.39
CA ASN A 31 -3.57 -23.42 28.36
C ASN A 31 -5.02 -23.37 28.91
N GLY A 32 -5.76 -22.28 28.72
CA GLY A 32 -7.09 -22.08 29.29
C GLY A 32 -7.08 -21.77 30.79
N HIS A 33 -5.95 -21.29 31.31
CA HIS A 33 -5.74 -21.08 32.73
C HIS A 33 -6.19 -19.69 33.17
N TRP A 34 -6.76 -19.63 34.39
CA TRP A 34 -7.21 -18.40 35.02
C TRP A 34 -6.29 -18.02 36.19
N THR A 35 -5.65 -16.86 36.12
CA THR A 35 -4.74 -16.36 37.15
C THR A 35 -5.35 -15.17 37.88
N VAL A 36 -5.53 -15.30 39.20
CA VAL A 36 -6.02 -14.20 40.05
C VAL A 36 -4.85 -13.29 40.40
N VAL A 37 -4.91 -12.03 39.97
CA VAL A 37 -3.85 -11.02 40.20
C VAL A 37 -4.15 -10.20 41.46
N HIS A 38 -5.43 -9.95 41.73
CA HIS A 38 -5.88 -9.24 42.93
C HIS A 38 -7.07 -9.96 43.55
N SER A 39 -7.29 -9.79 44.87
CA SER A 39 -8.33 -10.51 45.64
C SER A 39 -9.74 -10.36 45.05
N GLY A 40 -10.04 -9.22 44.41
CA GLY A 40 -11.29 -8.96 43.69
C GLY A 40 -11.55 -9.91 42.49
N GLY A 41 -10.51 -10.59 41.99
CA GLY A 41 -10.61 -11.57 40.90
C GLY A 41 -11.04 -12.98 41.31
N ARG A 42 -10.99 -13.32 42.61
CA ARG A 42 -11.30 -14.67 43.10
C ARG A 42 -12.73 -15.10 42.76
N ARG A 43 -13.70 -14.21 43.02
CA ARG A 43 -15.13 -14.49 42.78
C ARG A 43 -15.46 -14.68 41.30
N MET A 44 -14.77 -13.95 40.41
CA MET A 44 -14.90 -14.09 38.97
C MET A 44 -14.30 -15.41 38.47
N ARG A 45 -13.10 -15.76 38.94
CA ARG A 45 -12.46 -17.04 38.63
C ARG A 45 -13.35 -18.22 39.02
N GLU A 46 -13.86 -18.25 40.25
CA GLU A 46 -14.69 -19.36 40.74
C GLU A 46 -15.93 -19.62 39.88
N LYS A 47 -16.51 -18.56 39.30
CA LYS A 47 -17.66 -18.65 38.40
C LYS A 47 -17.26 -19.02 36.97
N TRP A 48 -16.21 -18.43 36.43
CA TRP A 48 -15.86 -18.56 35.01
C TRP A 48 -14.95 -19.75 34.68
N GLU A 49 -14.14 -20.21 35.64
CA GLU A 49 -13.28 -21.40 35.49
C GLU A 49 -14.11 -22.69 35.36
N LYS A 50 -15.28 -22.73 36.00
CA LYS A 50 -16.22 -23.86 35.90
C LYS A 50 -17.20 -23.73 34.72
N ASP A 51 -17.29 -22.56 34.11
CA ASP A 51 -18.17 -22.31 32.96
C ASP A 51 -17.43 -22.58 31.65
N ARG A 52 -17.73 -23.75 31.08
CA ARG A 52 -17.14 -24.20 29.82
C ARG A 52 -17.50 -23.29 28.64
N ALA A 53 -18.67 -22.64 28.65
CA ALA A 53 -19.08 -21.74 27.57
C ALA A 53 -18.25 -20.45 27.59
N VAL A 54 -17.99 -19.91 28.78
CA VAL A 54 -17.16 -18.72 28.97
C VAL A 54 -15.70 -19.00 28.58
N SER A 55 -15.12 -20.11 29.03
CA SER A 55 -13.74 -20.47 28.67
C SER A 55 -13.59 -20.76 27.16
N ASN A 56 -14.57 -21.43 26.54
CA ASN A 56 -14.57 -21.66 25.10
C ASN A 56 -14.75 -20.37 24.29
N PHE A 57 -15.52 -19.41 24.80
CA PHE A 57 -15.68 -18.10 24.16
C PHE A 57 -14.35 -17.35 24.09
N PHE A 58 -13.64 -17.22 25.21
CA PHE A 58 -12.35 -16.54 25.23
C PHE A 58 -11.31 -17.25 24.36
N LYS A 59 -11.27 -18.59 24.36
CA LYS A 59 -10.40 -19.34 23.42
C LYS A 59 -10.77 -19.09 21.97
N LYS A 60 -12.06 -19.13 21.61
CA LYS A 60 -12.50 -18.95 20.22
C LYS A 60 -12.17 -17.55 19.70
N VAL A 61 -12.43 -16.51 20.49
CA VAL A 61 -12.10 -15.13 20.12
C VAL A 61 -10.58 -14.92 20.08
N SER A 62 -9.84 -15.50 21.02
CA SER A 62 -8.36 -15.43 21.04
C SER A 62 -7.67 -16.22 19.93
N MET A 63 -8.26 -17.29 19.38
CA MET A 63 -7.62 -18.11 18.35
C MET A 63 -8.14 -17.78 16.93
N GLY A 64 -9.41 -17.39 16.81
CA GLY A 64 -10.04 -17.04 15.54
C GLY A 64 -9.83 -15.58 15.16
N ASP A 65 -10.28 -14.67 16.02
CA ASP A 65 -10.32 -13.23 15.70
C ASP A 65 -8.92 -12.60 15.82
N CYS A 66 -8.09 -13.01 16.80
CA CYS A 66 -6.68 -12.59 16.84
C CYS A 66 -5.90 -13.03 15.60
N ARG A 67 -6.12 -14.24 15.06
CA ARG A 67 -5.40 -14.73 13.89
C ARG A 67 -5.81 -14.01 12.62
N ALA A 68 -7.09 -13.65 12.50
CA ALA A 68 -7.57 -12.81 11.41
C ALA A 68 -6.99 -11.39 11.54
N TRP A 69 -7.08 -10.78 12.72
CA TRP A 69 -6.57 -9.43 12.97
C TRP A 69 -5.06 -9.32 12.84
N LEU A 70 -4.29 -10.29 13.35
CA LEU A 70 -2.84 -10.31 13.20
C LEU A 70 -2.43 -10.51 11.75
N ARG A 71 -3.10 -11.37 10.98
CA ARG A 71 -2.78 -11.52 9.55
C ARG A 71 -3.14 -10.27 8.75
N ASP A 72 -4.31 -9.69 8.98
CA ASP A 72 -4.71 -8.45 8.32
C ASP A 72 -3.80 -7.29 8.72
N PHE A 73 -3.40 -7.22 10.00
CA PHE A 73 -2.45 -6.23 10.49
C PHE A 73 -1.05 -6.47 9.92
N LEU A 74 -0.54 -7.70 9.88
CA LEU A 74 0.79 -8.04 9.37
C LEU A 74 0.90 -7.82 7.86
N VAL A 75 -0.13 -8.16 7.08
CA VAL A 75 -0.18 -7.86 5.64
C VAL A 75 -0.18 -6.35 5.41
N ARG A 76 -0.99 -5.61 6.18
CA ARG A 76 -0.95 -4.15 6.14
C ARG A 76 0.40 -3.62 6.60
N TRP A 77 1.02 -4.23 7.62
CA TRP A 77 2.30 -3.81 8.20
C TRP A 77 3.47 -4.06 7.24
N GLU A 78 3.54 -5.21 6.57
CA GLU A 78 4.50 -5.50 5.49
C GLU A 78 4.31 -4.58 4.28
N GLU A 79 3.05 -4.24 3.94
CA GLU A 79 2.76 -3.20 2.98
C GLU A 79 3.24 -1.83 3.47
N MET A 80 3.13 -1.52 4.77
CA MET A 80 3.49 -0.25 5.41
C MET A 80 4.98 -0.07 5.77
N LEU A 81 5.81 -1.12 5.81
CA LEU A 81 7.21 -1.01 6.25
C LEU A 81 7.97 0.07 5.43
N PRO A 82 8.46 1.15 6.09
CA PRO A 82 9.27 2.16 5.42
C PRO A 82 10.66 1.60 5.17
N THR A 83 11.11 1.68 3.91
CA THR A 83 12.53 1.52 3.57
C THR A 83 13.27 2.71 4.16
N THR A 84 14.02 2.46 5.23
CA THR A 84 14.71 3.47 6.01
C THR A 84 15.82 4.11 5.17
N GLY A 85 15.53 5.28 4.58
CA GLY A 85 16.53 6.24 4.11
C GLY A 85 16.27 6.85 2.73
N ALA A 86 15.72 6.07 1.80
CA ALA A 86 15.48 6.52 0.43
C ALA A 86 14.14 6.01 -0.10
N HIS A 87 13.34 6.93 -0.63
CA HIS A 87 12.09 6.62 -1.31
C HIS A 87 12.22 6.87 -2.81
N SER A 88 11.54 6.08 -3.62
CA SER A 88 11.62 6.16 -5.07
C SER A 88 10.24 6.10 -5.70
N LEU A 89 9.96 7.00 -6.65
CA LEU A 89 8.80 6.92 -7.52
C LEU A 89 9.29 6.53 -8.91
N CYS A 90 8.76 5.42 -9.43
CA CYS A 90 9.00 4.98 -10.80
C CYS A 90 7.69 4.88 -11.58
N LEU A 91 7.68 5.42 -12.80
CA LEU A 91 6.58 5.35 -13.75
C LEU A 91 7.10 4.69 -15.02
N ASP A 92 6.49 3.57 -15.40
CA ASP A 92 6.84 2.77 -16.56
C ASP A 92 5.73 2.86 -17.61
N LEU A 93 5.99 3.59 -18.70
CA LEU A 93 5.04 3.83 -19.77
C LEU A 93 5.42 2.97 -20.98
N THR A 94 4.52 2.12 -21.43
CA THR A 94 4.68 1.30 -22.64
C THR A 94 3.73 1.78 -23.72
N ILE A 95 4.28 2.24 -24.84
CA ILE A 95 3.55 2.72 -26.03
C ILE A 95 3.80 1.78 -27.20
N LYS A 96 2.71 1.33 -27.83
CA LYS A 96 2.71 0.54 -29.06
C LYS A 96 2.29 1.42 -30.22
N SER A 97 3.09 1.41 -31.29
CA SER A 97 2.78 2.15 -32.53
C SER A 97 1.50 1.65 -33.21
N GLN A 98 1.27 0.35 -33.16
CA GLN A 98 0.05 -0.31 -33.65
C GLN A 98 -0.48 -1.24 -32.57
N SER A 99 -1.78 -1.18 -32.30
CA SER A 99 -2.48 -2.10 -31.40
C SER A 99 -3.62 -2.78 -32.15
N LYS A 100 -3.89 -4.05 -31.80
CA LYS A 100 -5.08 -4.74 -32.28
C LYS A 100 -6.32 -4.14 -31.63
N SER A 101 -7.48 -4.28 -32.28
CA SER A 101 -8.76 -3.87 -31.69
C SER A 101 -8.97 -4.54 -30.33
N GLY A 102 -9.34 -3.77 -29.31
CA GLY A 102 -9.48 -4.23 -27.92
C GLY A 102 -8.17 -4.41 -27.14
N GLN A 103 -7.02 -4.00 -27.68
CA GLN A 103 -5.75 -3.93 -26.93
C GLN A 103 -5.33 -2.48 -26.70
N PRO A 104 -4.91 -2.11 -25.47
CA PRO A 104 -4.43 -0.77 -25.19
C PRO A 104 -3.13 -0.50 -25.95
N TRP A 105 -3.06 0.67 -26.56
CA TRP A 105 -1.88 1.17 -27.25
C TRP A 105 -0.90 1.85 -26.27
N CYS A 106 -1.39 2.31 -25.11
CA CYS A 106 -0.56 2.81 -24.01
C CYS A 106 -0.94 2.11 -22.71
N GLN A 107 0.07 1.71 -21.95
CA GLN A 107 -0.05 1.15 -20.61
C GLN A 107 0.94 1.87 -19.70
N VAL A 108 0.52 2.25 -18.50
CA VAL A 108 1.43 2.77 -17.48
C VAL A 108 1.35 1.92 -16.22
N GLN A 109 2.49 1.64 -15.62
CA GLN A 109 2.61 1.11 -14.28
C GLN A 109 3.39 2.08 -13.40
N GLY A 110 2.85 2.45 -12.25
CA GLY A 110 3.52 3.28 -11.25
C GLY A 110 3.81 2.49 -9.98
N SER A 111 5.01 2.68 -9.45
CA SER A 111 5.47 2.07 -8.20
C SER A 111 6.15 3.09 -7.28
N VAL A 112 5.90 2.97 -5.98
CA VAL A 112 6.70 3.61 -4.94
C VAL A 112 7.49 2.52 -4.23
N ASP A 113 8.82 2.66 -4.15
CA ASP A 113 9.71 1.67 -3.53
C ASP A 113 9.49 0.25 -4.04
N THR A 114 9.40 0.14 -5.37
CA THR A 114 9.11 -1.10 -6.13
C THR A 114 7.70 -1.67 -5.93
N LYS A 115 6.91 -1.15 -4.98
CA LYS A 115 5.53 -1.58 -4.73
C LYS A 115 4.58 -0.88 -5.72
N PRO A 116 3.84 -1.61 -6.56
CA PRO A 116 2.94 -1.02 -7.54
C PRO A 116 1.72 -0.37 -6.85
N PHE A 117 1.44 0.89 -7.19
CA PHE A 117 0.30 1.64 -6.65
C PHE A 117 -0.65 2.18 -7.74
N LEU A 118 -0.20 2.18 -9.00
CA LEU A 118 -0.91 2.78 -10.12
C LEU A 118 -0.84 1.90 -11.36
N GLN A 119 -1.97 1.77 -12.06
CA GLN A 119 -2.02 1.18 -13.38
C GLN A 119 -2.94 1.99 -14.30
N TYR A 120 -2.48 2.31 -15.50
CA TYR A 120 -3.28 2.94 -16.54
C TYR A 120 -3.27 2.07 -17.80
N ASP A 121 -4.40 2.04 -18.50
CA ASP A 121 -4.47 1.54 -19.85
C ASP A 121 -5.32 2.48 -20.73
N SER A 122 -4.92 2.61 -21.98
CA SER A 122 -5.55 3.53 -22.93
C SER A 122 -6.93 3.08 -23.41
N ASP A 123 -7.32 1.83 -23.16
CA ASP A 123 -8.63 1.29 -23.56
C ASP A 123 -9.72 1.81 -22.61
N ARG A 124 -9.45 1.74 -21.30
CA ARG A 124 -10.32 2.30 -20.26
C ARG A 124 -10.18 3.80 -20.11
N ASN A 125 -9.04 4.35 -20.55
CA ASN A 125 -8.65 5.74 -20.36
C ASN A 125 -8.83 6.22 -18.92
N LYS A 126 -8.55 5.35 -17.96
CA LYS A 126 -8.68 5.59 -16.53
C LYS A 126 -7.51 4.96 -15.79
N VAL A 127 -7.06 5.66 -14.77
CA VAL A 127 -6.05 5.15 -13.85
C VAL A 127 -6.73 4.33 -12.76
N LYS A 128 -6.25 3.10 -12.57
CA LYS A 128 -6.69 2.16 -11.56
C LYS A 128 -5.74 2.22 -10.36
N PRO A 129 -6.25 2.46 -9.14
CA PRO A 129 -5.46 2.36 -7.93
C PRO A 129 -5.12 0.90 -7.61
N LEU A 130 -3.88 0.67 -7.19
CA LEU A 130 -3.37 -0.63 -6.75
C LEU A 130 -2.80 -0.51 -5.33
N GLY A 131 -2.80 -1.64 -4.61
CA GLY A 131 -2.28 -1.71 -3.25
C GLY A 131 -2.99 -0.76 -2.28
N PHE A 132 -2.37 -0.56 -1.12
CA PHE A 132 -2.88 0.33 -0.11
C PHE A 132 -2.64 1.81 -0.46
N LEU A 133 -1.42 2.19 -0.87
CA LEU A 133 -1.10 3.57 -1.29
C LEU A 133 -2.05 4.08 -2.36
N GLY A 134 -2.29 3.29 -3.42
CA GLY A 134 -3.14 3.71 -4.52
C GLY A 134 -4.58 3.98 -4.08
N LYS A 135 -5.11 3.23 -3.12
CA LYS A 135 -6.46 3.46 -2.56
C LYS A 135 -6.52 4.71 -1.69
N GLU A 136 -5.43 5.04 -0.99
CA GLU A 136 -5.37 6.23 -0.16
C GLU A 136 -5.30 7.51 -1.00
N VAL A 137 -4.52 7.48 -2.09
CA VAL A 137 -4.24 8.70 -2.87
C VAL A 137 -5.19 8.90 -4.05
N ASN A 138 -6.09 7.96 -4.37
CA ASN A 138 -6.94 7.99 -5.57
C ASN A 138 -7.88 9.21 -5.66
N ASP A 139 -8.30 9.77 -4.52
CA ASP A 139 -9.22 10.91 -4.44
C ASP A 139 -8.47 12.25 -4.28
N THR A 140 -7.14 12.22 -4.36
CA THR A 140 -6.31 13.42 -4.21
C THR A 140 -6.19 14.21 -5.51
N LYS A 141 -5.91 15.52 -5.38
CA LYS A 141 -5.59 16.39 -6.52
C LYS A 141 -4.37 15.88 -7.29
N VAL A 142 -3.36 15.40 -6.57
CA VAL A 142 -2.09 14.91 -7.11
C VAL A 142 -2.30 13.69 -8.01
N TRP A 143 -3.21 12.78 -7.62
CA TRP A 143 -3.58 11.64 -8.45
C TRP A 143 -4.20 12.07 -9.77
N THR A 144 -5.06 13.09 -9.76
CA THR A 144 -5.67 13.64 -10.98
C THR A 144 -4.63 14.29 -11.89
N GLU A 145 -3.72 15.09 -11.33
CA GLU A 145 -2.63 15.74 -12.06
C GLU A 145 -1.67 14.73 -12.69
N LEU A 146 -1.27 13.70 -11.94
CA LEU A 146 -0.46 12.59 -12.44
C LEU A 146 -1.18 11.85 -13.57
N SER A 147 -2.46 11.50 -13.37
CA SER A 147 -3.27 10.79 -14.36
C SER A 147 -3.37 11.55 -15.68
N GLN A 148 -3.61 12.86 -15.61
CA GLN A 148 -3.66 13.72 -16.79
C GLN A 148 -2.29 13.77 -17.50
N THR A 149 -1.21 13.96 -16.74
CA THR A 149 0.14 14.05 -17.29
C THR A 149 0.54 12.74 -17.99
N LEU A 150 0.21 11.58 -17.41
CA LEU A 150 0.47 10.28 -18.03
C LEU A 150 -0.31 10.09 -19.34
N ALA A 151 -1.56 10.52 -19.38
CA ALA A 151 -2.39 10.44 -20.58
C ALA A 151 -1.87 11.36 -21.70
N GLU A 152 -1.41 12.56 -21.36
CA GLU A 152 -0.78 13.50 -22.28
C GLU A 152 0.57 12.96 -22.79
N ALA A 153 1.44 12.50 -21.89
CA ALA A 153 2.73 11.88 -22.23
C ALA A 153 2.55 10.71 -23.21
N GLY A 154 1.58 9.84 -22.94
CA GLY A 154 1.25 8.71 -23.80
C GLY A 154 0.88 9.16 -25.22
N LYS A 155 0.05 10.20 -25.35
CA LYS A 155 -0.37 10.73 -26.66
C LYS A 155 0.81 11.34 -27.43
N GLU A 156 1.61 12.16 -26.77
CA GLU A 156 2.80 12.78 -27.38
C GLU A 156 3.78 11.72 -27.88
N LEU A 157 4.11 10.74 -27.04
CA LEU A 157 5.01 9.66 -27.41
C LEU A 157 4.43 8.78 -28.53
N LYS A 158 3.11 8.58 -28.56
CA LYS A 158 2.45 7.87 -29.67
C LYS A 158 2.58 8.62 -30.99
N MET A 159 2.53 9.95 -30.98
CA MET A 159 2.70 10.76 -32.18
C MET A 159 4.14 10.72 -32.69
N VAL A 160 5.14 10.68 -31.80
CA VAL A 160 6.57 10.66 -32.17
C VAL A 160 7.05 9.28 -32.62
N LEU A 161 6.48 8.20 -32.06
CA LEU A 161 6.93 6.82 -32.29
C LEU A 161 7.00 6.38 -33.77
N PRO A 162 6.08 6.74 -34.68
CA PRO A 162 6.17 6.41 -36.10
C PRO A 162 7.33 7.08 -36.85
N PHE A 163 7.84 8.21 -36.33
CA PHE A 163 8.92 8.97 -36.96
C PHE A 163 10.32 8.47 -36.55
N ILE A 164 10.37 7.62 -35.51
CA ILE A 164 11.59 6.97 -35.05
C ILE A 164 12.14 6.03 -36.14
N LYS A 165 13.21 6.46 -36.80
CA LYS A 165 13.96 5.65 -37.76
C LYS A 165 14.85 4.66 -37.03
N LEU A 166 14.27 3.51 -36.68
CA LEU A 166 15.04 2.37 -36.19
C LEU A 166 15.70 1.62 -37.35
N ASP A 167 16.92 1.14 -37.14
CA ASP A 167 17.69 0.47 -38.17
C ASP A 167 16.99 -0.83 -38.61
N LYS A 168 16.81 -1.00 -39.93
CA LYS A 168 15.85 -1.97 -40.53
C LYS A 168 16.12 -3.43 -40.20
N LYS A 169 17.29 -3.77 -39.64
CA LYS A 169 17.73 -5.16 -39.44
C LYS A 169 17.04 -5.87 -38.27
N GLU A 170 16.38 -5.16 -37.34
CA GLU A 170 15.81 -5.76 -36.12
C GLU A 170 14.27 -5.71 -35.99
N MET A 171 13.54 -5.11 -36.94
CA MET A 171 12.08 -5.03 -36.83
C MET A 171 11.36 -6.33 -37.24
N ARG A 172 11.06 -7.20 -36.28
CA ARG A 172 9.91 -8.12 -36.39
C ARG A 172 8.73 -7.55 -35.64
N GLY A 173 7.85 -6.85 -36.36
CA GLY A 173 6.59 -6.34 -35.84
C GLY A 173 6.59 -4.82 -35.55
N PRO A 174 5.45 -4.28 -35.10
CA PRO A 174 5.30 -2.85 -34.86
C PRO A 174 6.25 -2.37 -33.75
N PRO A 175 6.92 -1.21 -33.92
CA PRO A 175 7.81 -0.70 -32.89
C PRO A 175 7.05 -0.43 -31.58
N THR A 176 7.67 -0.82 -30.48
CA THR A 176 7.20 -0.55 -29.11
C THR A 176 8.25 0.29 -28.39
N LEU A 177 7.81 1.37 -27.77
CA LEU A 177 8.63 2.23 -26.93
C LEU A 177 8.21 2.06 -25.48
N GLN A 178 9.16 1.80 -24.61
CA GLN A 178 8.98 1.81 -23.17
C GLN A 178 9.80 2.96 -22.58
N VAL A 179 9.19 3.77 -21.74
CA VAL A 179 9.82 4.89 -21.05
C VAL A 179 9.65 4.67 -19.56
N LYS A 180 10.75 4.37 -18.88
CA LYS A 180 10.77 4.26 -17.43
C LYS A 180 11.41 5.50 -16.85
N MET A 181 10.62 6.29 -16.13
CA MET A 181 11.09 7.42 -15.35
C MET A 181 11.18 7.05 -13.88
N CYS A 182 12.28 7.37 -13.22
CA CYS A 182 12.43 7.17 -11.78
C CYS A 182 13.08 8.38 -11.11
N CYS A 183 12.48 8.92 -10.05
CA CYS A 183 13.12 9.85 -9.13
C CYS A 183 13.24 9.23 -7.74
N GLN A 184 14.25 9.67 -6.99
CA GLN A 184 14.50 9.22 -5.63
C GLN A 184 14.52 10.41 -4.69
N ARG A 185 14.28 10.17 -3.40
CA ARG A 185 14.35 11.16 -2.33
C ARG A 185 15.12 10.58 -1.16
N GLU A 186 16.19 11.28 -0.79
CA GLU A 186 17.03 10.98 0.37
C GLU A 186 17.03 12.19 1.30
N ALA A 187 16.71 12.01 2.59
CA ALA A 187 16.78 13.05 3.62
C ALA A 187 16.21 14.42 3.17
N GLU A 188 14.97 14.43 2.66
CA GLU A 188 14.25 15.60 2.10
C GLU A 188 14.70 16.10 0.71
N GLN A 189 15.84 15.66 0.21
CA GLN A 189 16.35 16.06 -1.08
C GLN A 189 15.98 15.05 -2.17
N CYS A 190 15.26 15.51 -3.19
CA CYS A 190 14.96 14.68 -4.36
C CYS A 190 16.14 14.71 -5.34
N SER A 191 16.58 13.53 -5.78
CA SER A 191 17.43 13.39 -6.96
C SER A 191 16.64 13.81 -8.20
N GLY A 192 17.32 14.30 -9.24
CA GLY A 192 16.66 14.43 -10.54
C GLY A 192 16.21 13.07 -11.05
N ALA A 193 15.15 13.05 -11.85
CA ALA A 193 14.68 11.79 -12.42
C ALA A 193 15.64 11.27 -13.49
N SER A 194 15.77 9.95 -13.56
CA SER A 194 16.39 9.24 -14.67
C SER A 194 15.29 8.78 -15.63
N LEU A 195 15.52 8.91 -16.95
CA LEU A 195 14.64 8.33 -17.97
C LEU A 195 15.38 7.25 -18.73
N HIS A 196 14.77 6.08 -18.79
CA HIS A 196 15.25 4.92 -19.53
C HIS A 196 14.30 4.67 -20.69
N PHE A 197 14.82 4.75 -21.91
CA PHE A 197 14.06 4.50 -23.13
C PHE A 197 14.45 3.13 -23.67
N SER A 198 13.48 2.23 -23.76
CA SER A 198 13.66 0.90 -24.33
C SER A 198 12.85 0.76 -25.60
N LEU A 199 13.48 0.26 -26.66
CA LEU A 199 12.86 0.02 -27.95
C LEU A 199 12.77 -1.49 -28.14
N ASN A 200 11.56 -1.99 -28.42
CA ASN A 200 11.28 -3.42 -28.57
C ASN A 200 11.81 -4.29 -27.40
N GLY A 201 11.76 -3.75 -26.18
CA GLY A 201 12.19 -4.44 -24.95
C GLY A 201 13.70 -4.38 -24.67
N ARG A 202 14.49 -3.66 -25.46
CA ARG A 202 15.93 -3.42 -25.18
C ARG A 202 16.16 -1.96 -24.84
N THR A 203 16.84 -1.69 -23.73
CA THR A 203 17.25 -0.34 -23.33
C THR A 203 18.16 0.25 -24.40
N ALA A 204 17.78 1.39 -24.95
CA ALA A 204 18.44 2.04 -26.08
C ALA A 204 19.09 3.37 -25.68
N LEU A 205 18.40 4.18 -24.88
CA LEU A 205 18.87 5.50 -24.42
C LEU A 205 18.62 5.67 -22.93
N LEU A 206 19.52 6.41 -22.28
CA LEU A 206 19.36 6.92 -20.92
C LEU A 206 19.48 8.43 -20.95
N LEU A 207 18.61 9.13 -20.23
CA LEU A 207 18.69 10.57 -20.00
C LEU A 207 18.80 10.82 -18.49
N ASP A 208 19.93 11.39 -18.09
CA ASP A 208 20.07 12.03 -16.79
C ASP A 208 19.52 13.46 -16.88
N THR A 209 18.47 13.76 -16.13
CA THR A 209 17.82 15.08 -16.21
C THR A 209 18.46 16.16 -15.35
N MET A 210 19.33 15.78 -14.40
CA MET A 210 20.10 16.76 -13.63
C MET A 210 21.20 17.36 -14.48
N SER A 211 21.98 16.53 -15.15
CA SER A 211 23.08 16.96 -16.01
C SER A 211 22.67 17.18 -17.46
N ILE A 212 21.42 16.85 -17.82
CA ILE A 212 20.90 16.84 -19.20
C ILE A 212 21.86 16.06 -20.12
N THR A 213 22.24 14.86 -19.66
CA THR A 213 23.22 14.01 -20.35
C THR A 213 22.53 12.78 -20.92
N TRP A 214 22.58 12.66 -22.24
CA TRP A 214 22.11 11.48 -22.95
C TRP A 214 23.23 10.46 -23.09
N THR A 215 22.96 9.23 -22.67
CA THR A 215 23.83 8.07 -22.90
C THR A 215 23.19 7.16 -23.92
N VAL A 216 23.91 6.88 -25.01
CA VAL A 216 23.51 5.92 -26.04
C VAL A 216 23.99 4.54 -25.60
N ILE A 217 23.05 3.62 -25.37
CA ILE A 217 23.34 2.21 -25.05
C ILE A 217 23.34 1.38 -26.33
N ASP A 218 22.35 1.62 -27.20
CA ASP A 218 22.26 1.01 -28.52
C ASP A 218 22.67 2.03 -29.60
N PRO A 219 23.76 1.81 -30.34
CA PRO A 219 24.18 2.69 -31.45
C PRO A 219 23.08 2.91 -32.50
N GLY A 220 22.16 1.95 -32.69
CA GLY A 220 21.00 2.08 -33.58
C GLY A 220 20.01 3.17 -33.15
N ALA A 221 20.09 3.65 -31.92
CA ALA A 221 19.26 4.72 -31.38
C ALA A 221 19.90 6.11 -31.42
N THR A 222 21.11 6.25 -32.00
CA THR A 222 21.81 7.55 -32.09
C THR A 222 20.98 8.61 -32.80
N GLY A 223 20.31 8.25 -33.90
CA GLY A 223 19.45 9.20 -34.63
C GLY A 223 18.24 9.67 -33.80
N ILE A 224 17.72 8.83 -32.92
CA ILE A 224 16.61 9.18 -32.02
C ILE A 224 17.08 10.18 -30.98
N LYS A 225 18.25 9.94 -30.39
CA LYS A 225 18.88 10.88 -29.46
C LYS A 225 19.03 12.25 -30.11
N GLU A 226 19.61 12.33 -31.30
CA GLU A 226 19.80 13.60 -32.01
C GLU A 226 18.47 14.31 -32.30
N GLU A 227 17.44 13.58 -32.71
CA GLU A 227 16.12 14.14 -32.98
C GLU A 227 15.46 14.71 -31.70
N TRP A 228 15.57 13.98 -30.59
CA TRP A 228 14.97 14.39 -29.31
C TRP A 228 15.75 15.50 -28.62
N GLU A 229 17.08 15.51 -28.72
CA GLU A 229 17.93 16.60 -28.22
C GLU A 229 17.66 17.92 -28.94
N ASN A 230 17.39 17.88 -30.25
CA ASN A 230 17.09 19.07 -31.04
C ASN A 230 15.63 19.53 -30.91
N ASN A 231 14.74 18.70 -30.37
CA ASN A 231 13.36 19.07 -30.14
C ASN A 231 13.20 19.84 -28.82
N GLN A 232 13.11 21.17 -28.93
CA GLN A 232 13.02 22.06 -27.77
C GLN A 232 11.76 21.82 -26.92
N GLU A 233 10.65 21.37 -27.51
CA GLU A 233 9.41 21.09 -26.77
C GLU A 233 9.52 19.79 -25.96
N LEU A 234 10.03 18.72 -26.56
CA LEU A 234 10.28 17.45 -25.85
C LEU A 234 11.32 17.60 -24.76
N ALA A 235 12.41 18.34 -25.01
CA ALA A 235 13.43 18.62 -24.01
C ALA A 235 12.85 19.41 -22.82
N LYS A 236 12.01 20.43 -23.07
CA LYS A 236 11.30 21.16 -22.00
C LYS A 236 10.34 20.26 -21.23
N TYR A 237 9.64 19.37 -21.94
CA TYR A 237 8.69 18.43 -21.35
C TYR A 237 9.38 17.43 -20.41
N PHE A 238 10.43 16.75 -20.89
CA PHE A 238 11.21 15.82 -20.07
C PHE A 238 11.82 16.53 -18.86
N ARG A 239 12.34 17.75 -19.04
CA ARG A 239 12.89 18.54 -17.94
C ARG A 239 11.82 18.84 -16.89
N LYS A 240 10.67 19.38 -17.30
CA LYS A 240 9.58 19.74 -16.38
C LYS A 240 9.14 18.55 -15.53
N ILE A 241 8.86 17.42 -16.18
CA ILE A 241 8.38 16.22 -15.51
C ILE A 241 9.42 15.65 -14.55
N SER A 242 10.70 15.68 -14.95
CA SER A 242 11.77 14.99 -14.24
C SER A 242 12.33 15.78 -13.06
N THR A 243 12.39 17.11 -13.16
CA THR A 243 12.93 17.97 -12.09
C THR A 243 11.85 18.49 -11.15
N GLY A 244 10.63 18.67 -11.66
CA GLY A 244 9.51 19.26 -10.91
C GLY A 244 8.46 18.24 -10.53
N ASP A 245 7.80 17.66 -11.53
CA ASP A 245 6.57 16.90 -11.28
C ASP A 245 6.83 15.59 -10.52
N CYS A 246 7.89 14.84 -10.85
CA CYS A 246 8.23 13.59 -10.17
C CYS A 246 8.53 13.78 -8.67
N SER A 247 9.36 14.79 -8.35
CA SER A 247 9.71 15.09 -6.95
C SER A 247 8.50 15.59 -6.16
N TYR A 248 7.65 16.41 -6.79
CA TYR A 248 6.38 16.85 -6.23
C TYR A 248 5.45 15.67 -5.93
N TRP A 249 5.19 14.80 -6.90
CA TRP A 249 4.32 13.64 -6.73
C TRP A 249 4.83 12.70 -5.64
N LEU A 250 6.13 12.36 -5.67
CA LEU A 250 6.74 11.52 -4.64
C LEU A 250 6.56 12.13 -3.24
N ARG A 251 6.79 13.44 -3.09
CA ARG A 251 6.56 14.12 -1.80
C ARG A 251 5.13 14.03 -1.32
N GLU A 252 4.15 14.30 -2.18
CA GLU A 252 2.76 14.29 -1.74
C GLU A 252 2.29 12.87 -1.43
N PHE A 253 2.67 11.87 -2.22
CA PHE A 253 2.35 10.47 -1.91
C PHE A 253 2.97 10.01 -0.59
N LEU A 254 4.20 10.44 -0.29
CA LEU A 254 4.84 10.14 0.98
C LEU A 254 4.16 10.81 2.18
N LYS A 255 3.60 12.02 2.06
CA LYS A 255 2.81 12.62 3.16
C LYS A 255 1.61 11.76 3.54
N HIS A 256 0.88 11.25 2.55
CA HIS A 256 -0.23 10.35 2.80
C HIS A 256 0.27 9.06 3.45
N TRP A 257 1.39 8.52 2.98
CA TRP A 257 2.04 7.35 3.56
C TRP A 257 2.47 7.55 5.02
N GLU A 258 3.14 8.67 5.35
CA GLU A 258 3.61 8.99 6.70
C GLU A 258 2.47 9.22 7.70
N ASN A 259 1.39 9.86 7.26
CA ASN A 259 0.17 10.01 8.06
C ASN A 259 -0.49 8.67 8.42
N ILE A 260 -0.19 7.61 7.64
CA ILE A 260 -0.65 6.26 7.95
C ILE A 260 0.32 5.56 8.93
N LEU A 261 1.61 5.88 8.87
CA LEU A 261 2.64 5.33 9.77
C LEU A 261 2.61 5.91 11.18
N LEU A 262 2.12 7.14 11.30
CA LEU A 262 1.87 7.81 12.57
C LEU A 262 0.36 7.90 12.79
N PRO A 263 -0.30 6.85 13.33
CA PRO A 263 -1.60 7.12 13.92
C PRO A 263 -1.39 8.24 14.94
N GLU A 264 -2.16 9.34 14.84
CA GLU A 264 -2.26 10.29 15.95
C GLU A 264 -2.40 9.47 17.23
N PRO A 265 -1.66 9.80 18.32
CA PRO A 265 -1.72 9.05 19.56
C PRO A 265 -3.19 8.97 19.95
N THR A 266 -3.76 7.80 19.70
CA THR A 266 -5.18 7.64 19.78
C THR A 266 -5.45 7.68 21.27
N GLU A 267 -6.03 8.79 21.76
CA GLU A 267 -6.74 8.74 23.04
C GLU A 267 -7.58 7.47 23.01
N PRO A 268 -7.51 6.63 24.07
CA PRO A 268 -8.02 5.27 24.01
C PRO A 268 -9.47 5.28 23.53
N LEU A 269 -9.67 4.92 22.26
CA LEU A 269 -10.99 4.88 21.66
C LEU A 269 -11.73 3.75 22.34
N ILE A 270 -12.71 4.15 23.14
CA ILE A 270 -13.88 3.34 23.43
C ILE A 270 -14.57 3.14 22.07
N MET A 271 -14.14 2.12 21.32
CA MET A 271 -14.71 1.79 20.03
C MET A 271 -16.07 1.12 20.24
N ALA A 272 -17.12 1.89 19.96
CA ALA A 272 -18.45 1.37 19.73
C ALA A 272 -18.41 0.34 18.57
N PRO A 273 -19.17 -0.77 18.65
CA PRO A 273 -19.13 -1.80 17.62
C PRO A 273 -19.96 -1.38 16.40
N ASP A 274 -19.28 -1.16 15.27
CA ASP A 274 -19.94 -1.03 13.96
C ASP A 274 -20.02 -2.38 13.23
N ILE A 275 -21.10 -2.53 12.47
CA ILE A 275 -21.87 -3.74 12.25
C ILE A 275 -21.50 -4.38 10.91
N SER A 276 -20.95 -5.61 10.94
CA SER A 276 -21.12 -6.59 9.86
C SER A 276 -20.82 -8.00 10.36
N GLN A 277 -21.88 -8.70 10.82
CA GLN A 277 -22.07 -10.17 10.79
C GLN A 277 -23.34 -10.51 11.60
N SER A 278 -24.50 -10.52 10.93
CA SER A 278 -25.82 -10.42 11.57
C SER A 278 -26.36 -11.69 12.27
N ALA A 279 -25.60 -12.79 12.34
CA ALA A 279 -25.92 -13.94 13.20
C ALA A 279 -25.05 -13.98 14.46
N SER A 280 -23.75 -13.66 14.32
CA SER A 280 -22.77 -13.67 15.42
C SER A 280 -22.99 -12.52 16.39
N ILE A 281 -23.35 -11.33 15.92
CA ILE A 281 -23.59 -10.15 16.77
C ILE A 281 -24.78 -10.35 17.70
N ARG A 282 -25.85 -11.01 17.25
CA ARG A 282 -27.00 -11.32 18.14
C ARG A 282 -26.58 -12.27 19.27
N LEU A 283 -25.75 -13.25 18.96
CA LEU A 283 -25.21 -14.18 19.97
C LEU A 283 -24.26 -13.47 20.94
N VAL A 284 -23.35 -12.64 20.41
CA VAL A 284 -22.38 -11.86 21.20
C VAL A 284 -23.09 -10.83 22.08
N ALA A 285 -24.08 -10.11 21.57
CA ALA A 285 -24.89 -9.17 22.34
C ALA A 285 -25.71 -9.89 23.44
N CYS A 286 -26.33 -11.03 23.14
CA CYS A 286 -27.03 -11.84 24.14
C CYS A 286 -26.08 -12.35 25.23
N ILE A 287 -24.88 -12.80 24.88
CA ILE A 287 -23.89 -13.32 25.83
C ILE A 287 -23.30 -12.17 26.66
N ILE A 288 -23.03 -11.00 26.07
CA ILE A 288 -22.60 -9.80 26.80
C ILE A 288 -23.69 -9.35 27.77
N LEU A 289 -24.97 -9.36 27.37
CA LEU A 289 -26.09 -9.07 28.27
C LEU A 289 -26.21 -10.11 29.40
N LEU A 290 -25.96 -11.39 29.13
CA LEU A 290 -25.90 -12.44 30.16
C LEU A 290 -24.73 -12.24 31.14
N ILE A 291 -23.56 -11.82 30.65
CA ILE A 291 -22.40 -11.51 31.49
C ILE A 291 -22.67 -10.27 32.34
N ILE A 292 -23.24 -9.21 31.76
CA ILE A 292 -23.61 -7.98 32.48
C ILE A 292 -24.66 -8.28 33.55
N THR A 293 -25.71 -9.04 33.24
CA THR A 293 -26.74 -9.43 34.22
C THR A 293 -26.16 -10.28 35.35
N GLN A 294 -25.23 -11.20 35.04
CA GLN A 294 -24.50 -11.94 36.08
C GLN A 294 -23.60 -11.05 36.92
N LEU A 295 -22.92 -10.06 36.34
CA LEU A 295 -22.09 -9.08 37.07
C LEU A 295 -22.94 -8.20 37.99
N VAL A 296 -24.12 -7.76 37.53
CA VAL A 296 -25.07 -6.98 38.34
C VAL A 296 -25.62 -7.82 39.50
N LEU A 297 -25.99 -9.10 39.28
CA LEU A 297 -26.44 -10.02 40.33
C LEU A 297 -25.34 -10.32 41.37
N ILE A 298 -24.08 -10.30 40.96
CA ILE A 298 -22.92 -10.46 41.85
C ILE A 298 -22.74 -9.21 42.72
N ALA A 299 -22.98 -8.02 42.16
CA ALA A 299 -22.87 -6.75 42.86
C ALA A 299 -24.05 -6.49 43.82
N SER A 300 -25.27 -6.94 43.49
CA SER A 300 -26.48 -6.72 44.29
C SER A 300 -26.76 -7.75 45.39
N SER A 301 -25.95 -8.83 45.46
CA SER A 301 -25.99 -9.83 46.52
C SER A 301 -24.95 -9.59 47.62
N SER A 302 -24.45 -8.36 47.73
CA SER A 302 -23.51 -7.91 48.77
C SER A 302 -24.16 -6.94 49.75
#